data_AF-A4AAW9-F1
#
_entry.id   AF-A4AAW9-F1
#
_cell.length_a   1.000
_cell.length_b   1.000
_cell.length_c   1.000
_cell.angle_alpha   90.00
_cell.angle_beta   90.00
_cell.angle_gamma   90.00
#
_symmetry.space_group_name_H-M   'P 1'
#
loop_
_entity.id
_entity.type
_entity.pdbx_description
1 polymer ?
#
loop_
_entity_poly.entity_id
_entity_poly.type
_entity_poly.pdbx_seq_one_letter_code
_entity_poly.pdbx_strand_id
1 'polypeptide(L)'
;MPEVAEREVPEEGGSVCELTRDQTVESLGALRALLGQRTELRALDVVRQRVWKRGVEARIAQAMATLPEAAGPLNSQGLVVKALVVLDERAPEYLEHLASYLDTLLWLEEQS
;
A
#
# COMPACT_ATOMS: atom_id res chain seq x y z
N MET A 1 18.40 -43.65 35.59
CA MET A 1 17.97 -43.46 34.20
C MET A 1 16.67 -42.66 34.27
N PRO A 2 16.65 -41.36 33.89
CA PRO A 2 15.43 -40.57 33.95
C PRO A 2 14.61 -40.69 32.66
N GLU A 3 13.31 -40.79 32.86
CA GLU A 3 12.20 -40.84 31.91
C GLU A 3 12.07 -39.49 31.20
N VAL A 4 12.05 -39.52 29.86
CA VAL A 4 11.96 -38.34 29.00
C VAL A 4 10.52 -37.84 29.02
N ALA A 5 10.29 -36.72 29.70
CA ALA A 5 9.04 -35.98 29.64
C ALA A 5 8.91 -35.34 28.25
N GLU A 6 7.97 -35.87 27.46
CA GLU A 6 7.42 -35.19 26.29
C GLU A 6 6.80 -33.87 26.76
N ARG A 7 7.53 -32.76 26.54
CA ARG A 7 6.93 -31.43 26.58
C ARG A 7 6.13 -31.28 25.30
N GLU A 8 4.81 -31.45 25.42
CA GLU A 8 3.86 -30.90 24.46
C GLU A 8 4.17 -29.41 24.27
N VAL A 9 4.55 -29.05 23.03
CA VAL A 9 4.65 -27.67 22.58
C VAL A 9 3.24 -27.21 22.26
N PRO A 10 2.69 -26.16 22.90
CA PRO A 10 1.39 -25.66 22.53
C PRO A 10 1.49 -24.92 21.19
N GLU A 11 0.80 -25.48 20.19
CA GLU A 11 0.48 -24.90 18.89
C GLU A 11 -0.53 -23.74 19.06
N GLU A 12 -0.12 -22.61 19.65
CA GLU A 12 -0.89 -21.36 19.62
C GLU A 12 -0.25 -20.36 18.65
N GLY A 13 -0.16 -20.75 17.38
CA GLY A 13 0.44 -19.95 16.30
C GLY A 13 -0.56 -19.11 15.49
N GLY A 14 -1.84 -19.09 15.84
CA GLY A 14 -2.90 -18.46 15.02
C GLY A 14 -3.27 -17.02 15.38
N SER A 15 -3.19 -16.62 16.65
CA SER A 15 -3.98 -15.44 17.10
C SER A 15 -3.20 -14.12 17.18
N VAL A 16 -1.87 -14.12 17.29
CA VAL A 16 -1.10 -12.88 17.55
C VAL A 16 -0.94 -12.02 16.28
N CYS A 17 -0.79 -12.65 15.11
CA CYS A 17 -0.69 -11.92 13.84
C CYS A 17 -2.04 -11.34 13.39
N GLU A 18 -3.17 -12.00 13.68
CA GLU A 18 -4.50 -11.43 13.41
C GLU A 18 -4.81 -10.27 14.38
N LEU A 19 -4.53 -10.44 15.67
CA LEU A 19 -4.75 -9.40 16.69
C LEU A 19 -3.94 -8.12 16.43
N THR A 20 -2.68 -8.24 16.02
CA THR A 20 -1.83 -7.08 15.70
C THR A 20 -2.25 -6.41 14.39
N ARG A 21 -2.77 -7.18 13.44
CA ARG A 21 -3.30 -6.65 12.18
C ARG A 21 -4.61 -5.90 12.39
N ASP A 22 -5.50 -6.41 13.22
CA ASP A 22 -6.76 -5.72 13.56
C ASP A 22 -6.51 -4.44 14.35
N GLN A 23 -5.60 -4.47 15.33
CA GLN A 23 -5.23 -3.27 16.11
C GLN A 23 -4.63 -2.16 15.25
N THR A 24 -3.77 -2.51 14.30
CA THR A 24 -3.16 -1.51 13.40
C THR A 24 -4.19 -0.94 12.43
N VAL A 25 -5.08 -1.76 11.88
CA VAL A 25 -6.19 -1.31 11.02
C VAL A 25 -7.13 -0.38 11.77
N GLU A 26 -7.48 -0.69 13.02
CA GLU A 26 -8.32 0.15 13.87
C GLU A 26 -7.66 1.50 14.20
N SER A 27 -6.37 1.46 14.56
CA SER A 27 -5.57 2.66 14.85
C SER A 27 -5.46 3.58 13.63
N LEU A 28 -5.26 3.01 12.45
CA LEU A 28 -5.22 3.74 11.18
C LEU A 28 -6.59 4.31 10.82
N GLY A 29 -7.68 3.58 11.09
CA GLY A 29 -9.04 4.08 10.95
C GLY A 29 -9.33 5.29 11.83
N ALA A 30 -8.90 5.24 13.11
CA ALA A 30 -9.03 6.34 14.05
C ALA A 30 -8.20 7.58 13.64
N LEU A 31 -6.95 7.36 13.22
CA LEU A 31 -6.12 8.42 12.63
C LEU A 31 -6.79 9.05 11.42
N ARG A 32 -7.38 8.24 10.54
CA ARG A 32 -8.08 8.72 9.35
C ARG A 32 -9.33 9.54 9.69
N ALA A 33 -10.05 9.19 10.75
CA ALA A 33 -11.19 9.96 11.24
C ALA A 33 -10.73 11.31 11.83
N LEU A 34 -9.65 11.32 12.61
CA LEU A 34 -9.04 12.52 13.20
C LEU A 34 -8.47 13.47 12.14
N LEU A 35 -7.86 12.92 11.09
CA LEU A 35 -7.30 13.66 9.96
C LEU A 35 -8.40 14.19 9.01
N GLY A 36 -9.67 13.95 9.32
CA GLY A 36 -10.81 14.47 8.58
C GLY A 36 -10.94 13.78 7.23
N GLN A 37 -11.54 12.58 7.21
CA GLN A 37 -12.06 12.08 5.95
C GLN A 37 -13.04 13.11 5.38
N ARG A 38 -12.74 13.62 4.18
CA ARG A 38 -13.72 14.39 3.42
C ARG A 38 -14.89 13.46 3.18
N THR A 39 -15.99 13.66 3.91
CA THR A 39 -17.29 13.11 3.54
C THR A 39 -17.72 13.80 2.26
N GLU A 40 -17.25 13.28 1.14
CA GLU A 40 -17.62 13.77 -0.17
C GLU A 40 -19.00 13.23 -0.55
N LEU A 41 -19.67 13.97 -1.42
CA LEU A 41 -20.91 13.48 -2.02
C LEU A 41 -20.54 12.22 -2.81
N ARG A 42 -21.32 11.13 -2.70
CA ARG A 42 -21.03 9.86 -3.42
C ARG A 42 -20.79 10.05 -4.93
N ALA A 43 -21.38 11.08 -5.54
CA ALA A 43 -21.15 11.43 -6.94
C ALA A 43 -19.71 11.90 -7.22
N LEU A 44 -19.09 12.62 -6.27
CA LEU A 44 -17.70 13.07 -6.36
C LEU A 44 -16.73 11.90 -6.16
N ASP A 45 -17.06 10.93 -5.30
CA ASP A 45 -16.24 9.72 -5.13
C ASP A 45 -16.09 8.96 -6.45
N VAL A 46 -17.19 8.75 -7.17
CA VAL A 46 -17.18 8.06 -8.47
C VAL A 46 -16.35 8.81 -9.51
N VAL A 47 -16.43 10.15 -9.54
CA VAL A 47 -15.64 10.97 -10.46
C VAL A 47 -14.16 10.92 -10.09
N ARG A 48 -13.83 11.07 -8.79
CA ARG A 48 -12.46 10.98 -8.28
C ARG A 48 -11.82 9.65 -8.63
N GLN A 49 -12.51 8.54 -8.37
CA GLN A 49 -11.99 7.21 -8.70
C GLN A 49 -11.67 7.06 -10.19
N ARG A 50 -12.52 7.59 -11.08
CA ARG A 50 -12.26 7.54 -12.54
C ARG A 50 -11.10 8.44 -12.97
N VAL A 51 -10.96 9.61 -12.35
CA VAL A 51 -9.85 10.53 -12.62
C VAL A 51 -8.55 9.93 -12.10
N TRP A 52 -8.58 9.36 -10.90
CA TRP A 52 -7.46 8.66 -10.27
C TRP A 52 -6.96 7.53 -11.15
N LYS A 53 -7.86 6.61 -11.55
CA LYS A 53 -7.51 5.47 -12.40
C LYS A 53 -6.83 5.90 -13.70
N ARG A 54 -7.38 6.90 -14.40
CA ARG A 54 -6.76 7.44 -15.61
C ARG A 54 -5.41 8.10 -15.35
N GLY A 55 -5.26 8.78 -14.22
CA GLY A 55 -3.98 9.36 -13.80
C GLY A 55 -2.92 8.30 -13.51
N VAL A 56 -3.27 7.23 -12.82
CA VAL A 56 -2.38 6.09 -12.53
C VAL A 56 -1.94 5.40 -13.82
N GLU A 57 -2.88 5.06 -14.71
CA GLU A 57 -2.59 4.45 -16.01
C GLU A 57 -1.62 5.32 -16.85
N ALA A 58 -1.87 6.63 -16.90
CA ALA A 58 -1.01 7.57 -17.61
C ALA A 58 0.39 7.69 -16.98
N ARG A 59 0.49 7.71 -15.65
CA ARG A 59 1.77 7.76 -14.92
C ARG A 59 2.58 6.48 -15.11
N ILE A 60 1.93 5.31 -15.10
CA ILE A 60 2.57 4.03 -15.40
C ILE A 60 3.11 4.02 -16.83
N ALA A 61 2.29 4.43 -17.80
CA ALA A 61 2.72 4.50 -19.20
C ALA A 61 3.90 5.46 -19.39
N GLN A 62 3.87 6.62 -18.74
CA GLN A 62 4.97 7.59 -18.78
C GLN A 62 6.22 7.07 -18.11
N ALA A 63 6.10 6.42 -16.95
CA ALA A 63 7.23 5.82 -16.24
C ALA A 63 7.90 4.75 -17.11
N MET A 64 7.09 3.87 -17.74
CA MET A 64 7.58 2.88 -18.71
C MET A 64 8.26 3.52 -19.92
N ALA A 65 7.72 4.62 -20.46
CA ALA A 65 8.32 5.34 -21.59
C ALA A 65 9.63 6.06 -21.23
N THR A 66 9.82 6.38 -19.94
CA THR A 66 11.01 7.08 -19.43
C THR A 66 12.12 6.09 -19.05
N LEU A 67 11.86 4.77 -19.03
CA LEU A 67 12.90 3.77 -18.86
C LEU A 67 13.86 3.82 -20.06
N PRO A 68 15.18 4.02 -19.83
CA PRO A 68 16.17 3.87 -20.88
C PRO A 68 16.09 2.45 -21.46
N GLU A 69 16.10 2.31 -22.80
CA GLU A 69 15.96 1.00 -23.49
C GLU A 69 16.98 -0.07 -23.03
N ALA A 70 18.08 0.33 -22.39
CA ALA A 70 19.14 -0.55 -21.89
C ALA A 70 19.03 -0.95 -20.40
N ALA A 71 17.93 -0.56 -19.73
CA ALA A 71 17.65 -1.00 -18.36
C ALA A 71 17.27 -2.49 -18.34
N GLY A 72 18.26 -3.36 -18.17
CA GLY A 72 18.05 -4.81 -18.13
C GLY A 72 16.98 -5.27 -17.11
N PRO A 73 16.68 -6.58 -17.07
CA PRO A 73 15.54 -7.14 -16.31
C PRO A 73 15.59 -6.89 -14.79
N LEU A 74 16.71 -6.42 -14.26
CA LEU A 74 16.95 -6.13 -12.84
C LEU A 74 16.98 -4.63 -12.51
N ASN A 75 16.49 -3.75 -13.37
CA ASN A 75 16.37 -2.34 -13.01
C ASN A 75 15.37 -2.16 -11.85
N SER A 76 15.86 -1.66 -10.71
CA SER A 76 15.06 -1.35 -9.52
C SER A 76 13.90 -0.40 -9.81
N GLN A 77 14.12 0.66 -10.60
CA GLN A 77 13.07 1.60 -11.02
C GLN A 77 11.98 0.88 -11.83
N GLY A 78 12.39 0.02 -12.77
CA GLY A 78 11.46 -0.78 -13.57
C GLY A 78 10.69 -1.80 -12.74
N LEU A 79 11.34 -2.42 -11.74
CA LEU A 79 10.70 -3.34 -10.80
C LEU A 79 9.67 -2.62 -9.93
N VAL A 80 9.96 -1.39 -9.47
CA VAL A 80 9.01 -0.57 -8.72
C VAL A 80 7.78 -0.26 -9.56
N VAL A 81 7.95 0.16 -10.82
CA VAL A 81 6.81 0.41 -11.72
C VAL A 81 5.96 -0.85 -11.92
N LYS A 82 6.61 -2.01 -12.15
CA LYS A 82 5.90 -3.31 -12.26
C LYS A 82 5.17 -3.68 -10.97
N ALA A 83 5.77 -3.44 -9.81
CA ALA A 83 5.13 -3.69 -8.52
C ALA A 83 3.91 -2.79 -8.30
N LEU A 84 3.98 -1.52 -8.72
CA LEU A 84 2.84 -0.59 -8.66
C LEU A 84 1.70 -1.00 -9.60
N VAL A 85 2.01 -1.54 -10.80
CA VAL A 85 1.00 -2.13 -11.70
C VAL A 85 0.30 -3.31 -11.03
N VAL A 86 1.06 -4.25 -10.46
CA VAL A 86 0.47 -5.41 -9.76
C VAL A 86 -0.35 -4.97 -8.54
N LEU A 87 0.07 -3.90 -7.86
CA LEU A 87 -0.66 -3.33 -6.74
C LEU A 87 -2.00 -2.69 -7.18
N ASP A 88 -2.01 -1.98 -8.31
CA ASP A 88 -3.24 -1.42 -8.90
C ASP A 88 -4.26 -2.52 -9.24
N GLU A 89 -3.80 -3.63 -9.82
CA GLU A 89 -4.66 -4.76 -10.19
C GLU A 89 -5.28 -5.47 -8.98
N ARG A 90 -4.55 -5.51 -7.85
CA ARG A 90 -4.96 -6.28 -6.66
C ARG A 90 -5.65 -5.43 -5.59
N ALA A 91 -5.27 -4.16 -5.45
CA ALA A 91 -5.73 -3.28 -4.39
C ALA A 91 -5.67 -1.80 -4.86
N PRO A 92 -6.57 -1.39 -5.78
CA PRO A 92 -6.55 -0.04 -6.35
C PRO A 92 -6.78 1.03 -5.29
N GLU A 93 -7.60 0.74 -4.27
CA GLU A 93 -7.80 1.66 -3.15
C GLU A 93 -6.50 1.84 -2.35
N TYR A 94 -5.70 0.79 -2.17
CA TYR A 94 -4.44 0.89 -1.42
C TYR A 94 -3.41 1.75 -2.16
N LEU A 95 -3.37 1.68 -3.50
CA LEU A 95 -2.51 2.53 -4.31
C LEU A 95 -2.84 4.02 -4.16
N GLU A 96 -4.13 4.38 -4.03
CA GLU A 96 -4.56 5.76 -3.74
C GLU A 96 -3.98 6.27 -2.42
N HIS A 97 -4.06 5.46 -1.36
CA HIS A 97 -3.53 5.82 -0.05
C HIS A 97 -2.00 5.92 -0.08
N LEU A 98 -1.33 4.99 -0.74
CA LEU A 98 0.12 5.00 -0.88
C LEU A 98 0.60 6.26 -1.60
N ALA A 99 -0.05 6.62 -2.70
CA ALA A 99 0.33 7.81 -3.45
C ALA A 99 0.07 9.10 -2.66
N SER A 100 -1.06 9.21 -1.95
CA SER A 100 -1.30 10.34 -1.04
C SER A 100 -0.26 10.44 0.08
N TYR A 101 0.20 9.30 0.60
CA TYR A 101 1.25 9.25 1.60
C TYR A 101 2.60 9.70 1.02
N LEU A 102 2.97 9.20 -0.16
CA LEU A 102 4.18 9.62 -0.86
C LEU A 102 4.18 11.10 -1.20
N ASP A 103 3.05 11.65 -1.67
CA ASP A 103 2.91 13.08 -1.94
C ASP A 103 3.12 13.92 -0.67
N THR A 104 2.65 13.43 0.49
CA THR A 104 2.88 14.09 1.78
C THR A 104 4.36 14.06 2.18
N LEU A 105 5.04 12.92 1.98
CA LEU A 105 6.47 12.79 2.26
C LEU A 105 7.31 13.69 1.35
N LEU A 106 7.00 13.72 0.05
CA LEU A 106 7.68 14.58 -0.93
C LEU A 106 7.49 16.05 -0.57
N TRP A 107 6.28 16.43 -0.15
CA TRP A 107 6.03 17.79 0.32
C TRP A 107 6.87 18.13 1.57
N LEU A 108 7.05 17.20 2.50
CA LEU A 108 7.90 17.42 3.68
C LEU A 108 9.39 17.53 3.29
N GLU A 109 9.86 16.76 2.32
CA GLU A 109 11.23 16.82 1.80
C GLU A 109 11.52 18.15 1.09
N GLU A 110 10.57 18.67 0.30
CA GLU A 110 10.71 19.96 -0.40
C GLU A 110 10.81 21.14 0.59
N GLN A 111 10.28 20.97 1.81
CA GLN A 111 10.27 21.98 2.87
C GLN A 111 11.45 21.87 3.84
N SER A 112 12.39 20.94 3.60
CA SER A 112 13.63 20.76 4.38
C SER A 112 14.84 21.40 3.71
#